data_AF-A0A367FF49-F1
#
_entry.id   AF-A0A367FF49-F1
#
_cell.length_a   1.000
_cell.length_b   1.000
_cell.length_c   1.000
_cell.angle_alpha   90.00
_cell.angle_beta   90.00
_cell.angle_gamma   90.00
#
_symmetry.space_group_name_H-M   'P 1'
#
loop_
_entity.id
_entity.type
_entity.pdbx_description
1 polymer ?
#
loop_
_entity_poly.entity_id
_entity_poly.type
_entity_poly.pdbx_seq_one_letter_code
_entity_poly.pdbx_strand_id
1 'polypeptide(L)'
;MKSTTEFSQVRSDLSVSTSLSPQVAEQLREKRSNDRWLTIDEVAAMKRTSPATERWLRHQGQASYYFRLGRRVVAWESDVLAHIEAARFAETH
;
A
#
# COMPACT_ATOMS: atom_id res chain seq x y z
N MET A 1 7.97 56.50 3.92
CA MET A 1 7.15 56.52 2.69
C MET A 1 7.40 55.21 1.95
N LYS A 2 6.35 54.38 1.83
CA LYS A 2 5.98 53.40 0.77
C LYS A 2 7.14 52.52 0.23
N SER A 3 7.11 51.19 0.32
CA SER A 3 6.08 50.35 -0.32
C SER A 3 5.95 48.96 0.31
N THR A 4 4.71 48.61 0.61
CA THR A 4 4.15 47.26 0.73
C THR A 4 4.01 46.64 -0.66
N THR A 5 4.49 45.41 -0.89
CA THR A 5 3.99 44.47 -1.92
C THR A 5 4.48 43.07 -1.50
N GLU A 6 3.66 42.34 -0.74
CA GLU A 6 2.90 41.20 -1.25
C GLU A 6 3.77 40.11 -1.90
N PHE A 7 4.18 39.12 -1.09
CA PHE A 7 4.42 37.77 -1.60
C PHE A 7 3.23 36.90 -1.17
N SER A 8 2.13 37.14 -1.87
CA SER A 8 0.89 36.37 -1.82
C SER A 8 1.09 35.02 -2.51
N GLN A 9 0.70 33.96 -1.82
CA GLN A 9 0.05 32.75 -2.33
C GLN A 9 0.52 32.20 -3.69
N VAL A 10 1.28 31.11 -3.67
CA VAL A 10 1.24 30.11 -4.75
C VAL A 10 1.27 28.69 -4.15
N ARG A 11 0.09 28.07 -4.21
CA ARG A 11 -0.19 26.61 -4.19
C ARG A 11 -0.31 25.90 -2.85
N SER A 12 -1.34 26.30 -2.11
CA SER A 12 -2.35 25.33 -1.65
C SER A 12 -2.94 24.64 -2.88
N ASP A 13 -2.63 23.36 -3.13
CA ASP A 13 -3.45 22.41 -3.94
C ASP A 13 -2.70 21.06 -4.09
N LEU A 14 -2.48 20.38 -2.97
CA LEU A 14 -2.19 18.93 -2.98
C LEU A 14 -3.29 18.21 -2.19
N SER A 15 -4.54 18.48 -2.53
CA SER A 15 -5.63 17.53 -2.31
C SER A 15 -5.58 16.51 -3.44
N VAL A 16 -4.64 15.56 -3.38
CA VAL A 16 -4.68 14.36 -4.22
C VAL A 16 -5.84 13.51 -3.73
N SER A 17 -7.05 13.89 -4.13
CA SER A 17 -8.19 13.00 -4.13
C SER A 17 -7.89 11.98 -5.21
N THR A 18 -7.27 10.86 -4.84
CA THR A 18 -7.00 9.74 -5.75
C THR A 18 -8.32 9.09 -6.13
N SER A 19 -9.09 9.73 -7.01
CA SER A 19 -10.10 9.04 -7.79
C SER A 19 -9.35 8.12 -8.74
N LEU A 20 -9.20 6.86 -8.34
CA LEU A 20 -8.74 5.80 -9.25
C LEU A 20 -9.62 5.88 -10.51
N SER A 21 -9.00 5.95 -11.68
CA SER A 21 -9.74 5.89 -12.95
C SER A 21 -10.62 4.63 -12.95
N PRO A 22 -11.88 4.70 -13.41
CA PRO A 22 -12.79 3.56 -13.45
C PRO A 22 -12.18 2.32 -14.13
N GLN A 23 -11.33 2.55 -15.13
CA GLN A 23 -10.63 1.48 -15.86
C GLN A 23 -9.63 0.73 -14.97
N VAL A 24 -8.86 1.44 -14.14
CA VAL A 24 -7.89 0.83 -13.22
C VAL A 24 -8.61 0.07 -12.11
N ALA A 25 -9.73 0.61 -11.62
CA ALA A 25 -10.55 -0.08 -10.63
C ALA A 25 -11.10 -1.40 -11.18
N GLU A 26 -11.59 -1.42 -12.43
CA GLU A 26 -12.09 -2.63 -13.07
C GLU A 26 -10.99 -3.65 -13.31
N GLN A 27 -9.82 -3.23 -13.80
CA GLN A 27 -8.66 -4.12 -13.98
C GLN A 27 -8.20 -4.76 -12.66
N LEU A 28 -8.15 -3.98 -11.58
CA LEU A 28 -7.83 -4.51 -10.26
C LEU A 28 -8.89 -5.48 -9.77
N ARG A 29 -10.17 -5.21 -10.07
CA ARG A 29 -11.29 -6.07 -9.70
C ARG A 29 -11.26 -7.40 -10.46
N GLU A 30 -10.96 -7.36 -11.76
CA GLU A 30 -10.75 -8.55 -12.58
C GLU A 30 -9.56 -9.37 -12.09
N LYS A 31 -8.41 -8.71 -11.87
CA LYS A 31 -7.21 -9.35 -11.31
C LYS A 31 -7.49 -10.01 -9.95
N ARG A 32 -8.33 -9.38 -9.11
CA ARG A 32 -8.68 -9.85 -7.77
C ARG A 32 -9.92 -10.75 -7.73
N SER A 33 -10.54 -11.05 -8.87
CA SER A 33 -11.80 -11.82 -8.94
C SER A 33 -11.67 -13.24 -8.35
N ASN A 34 -10.48 -13.84 -8.46
CA ASN A 34 -10.14 -15.15 -7.90
C ASN A 34 -9.08 -15.07 -6.79
N ASP A 35 -8.81 -13.87 -6.26
CA ASP A 35 -7.74 -13.65 -5.30
C ASP A 35 -8.23 -13.86 -3.87
N ARG A 36 -7.36 -14.41 -3.02
CA ARG A 36 -7.67 -14.75 -1.64
C ARG A 36 -7.16 -13.65 -0.70
N TRP A 37 -7.93 -13.40 0.35
CA TRP A 37 -7.43 -12.64 1.50
C TRP A 37 -6.62 -13.51 2.44
N LEU A 38 -5.47 -12.98 2.83
CA LEU A 38 -4.58 -13.55 3.83
C LEU A 38 -4.59 -12.68 5.08
N THR A 39 -4.66 -13.34 6.22
CA THR A 39 -4.42 -12.75 7.54
C THR A 39 -2.92 -12.58 7.77
N ILE A 40 -2.54 -11.78 8.78
CA ILE A 40 -1.13 -11.60 9.18
C ILE A 40 -0.45 -12.95 9.46
N ASP A 41 -1.15 -13.89 10.10
CA ASP A 41 -0.56 -15.18 10.46
C ASP A 41 -0.33 -16.06 9.21
N GLU A 42 -1.23 -16.01 8.22
CA GLU A 42 -1.07 -16.70 6.94
C GLU A 42 0.06 -16.09 6.10
N VAL A 43 0.18 -14.76 6.07
CA VAL A 43 1.30 -14.09 5.40
C VAL A 43 2.63 -14.41 6.07
N ALA A 44 2.67 -14.44 7.40
CA ALA A 44 3.87 -14.83 8.14
C ALA A 44 4.29 -16.28 7.80
N ALA A 45 3.33 -17.21 7.75
CA ALA A 45 3.59 -18.59 7.33
C ALA A 45 4.11 -18.66 5.89
N MET A 46 3.51 -17.90 4.96
CA MET A 46 3.92 -17.82 3.56
C MET A 46 5.37 -17.32 3.41
N LYS A 47 5.73 -16.25 4.11
CA LYS A 47 7.07 -15.65 4.07
C LYS A 47 8.09 -16.37 4.95
N ARG A 48 7.67 -17.40 5.71
CA ARG A 48 8.46 -18.09 6.73
C ARG A 48 9.02 -17.13 7.80
N THR A 49 8.22 -16.15 8.19
CA THR A 49 8.54 -15.16 9.23
C THR A 49 7.62 -15.35 10.45
N SER A 50 7.86 -14.58 11.53
CA SER A 50 6.96 -14.58 12.68
C SER A 50 5.82 -13.56 12.49
N PRO A 51 4.61 -13.82 13.02
CA PRO A 51 3.53 -12.84 12.99
C PRO A 51 3.87 -11.52 13.71
N ALA A 52 4.75 -11.56 14.71
CA ALA A 52 5.24 -10.37 15.40
C ALA A 52 6.11 -9.51 14.46
N THR A 53 6.95 -10.14 13.65
CA THR A 53 7.74 -9.47 12.61
C THR A 53 6.84 -8.78 11.59
N GLU A 54 5.81 -9.46 11.09
CA GLU A 54 4.85 -8.86 10.15
C GLU A 54 4.09 -7.67 10.76
N ARG A 55 3.67 -7.78 12.04
CA ARG A 55 3.06 -6.65 12.77
C ARG A 55 4.01 -5.46 12.89
N TRP A 56 5.28 -5.72 13.19
CA TRP A 56 6.31 -4.68 13.26
C TRP A 56 6.56 -4.04 11.89
N LEU A 57 6.73 -4.82 10.82
CA LEU A 57 6.91 -4.32 9.45
C LEU A 57 5.76 -3.43 9.01
N ARG A 58 4.51 -3.83 9.32
CA ARG A 58 3.33 -3.01 9.07
C ARG A 58 3.39 -1.69 9.84
N HIS A 59 3.78 -1.71 11.11
CA HIS A 59 3.95 -0.47 11.89
C HIS A 59 5.05 0.43 11.32
N GLN A 60 6.12 -0.14 10.76
CA GLN A 60 7.18 0.61 10.08
C GLN A 60 6.78 1.10 8.68
N GLY A 61 5.59 0.74 8.17
CA GLY A 61 5.14 1.13 6.83
C GLY A 61 5.79 0.33 5.68
N GLN A 62 6.63 -0.65 5.98
CA GLN A 62 7.32 -1.48 4.97
C GLN A 62 6.40 -2.54 4.34
N ALA A 63 5.28 -2.84 5.00
CA ALA A 63 4.27 -3.77 4.50
C ALA A 63 3.00 -3.01 4.04
N SER A 64 3.13 -2.23 2.97
CA SER A 64 2.07 -1.36 2.42
C SER A 64 0.91 -2.11 1.77
N TYR A 65 1.05 -3.40 1.50
CA TYR A 65 0.00 -4.28 0.96
C TYR A 65 -1.06 -4.69 1.99
N TYR A 66 -0.83 -4.45 3.29
CA TYR A 66 -1.86 -4.67 4.31
C TYR A 66 -2.89 -3.55 4.30
N PHE A 67 -4.16 -3.93 4.31
CA PHE A 67 -5.28 -3.02 4.48
C PHE A 67 -6.22 -3.49 5.58
N ARG A 68 -7.08 -2.59 6.03
CA ARG A 68 -8.05 -2.88 7.08
C ARG A 68 -9.38 -3.28 6.46
N LEU A 69 -9.88 -4.46 6.82
CA LEU A 69 -11.20 -4.96 6.44
C LEU A 69 -12.03 -5.12 7.72
N GLY A 70 -12.89 -4.13 7.99
CA GLY A 70 -13.64 -4.04 9.24
C GLY A 70 -12.73 -3.97 10.47
N ARG A 71 -12.74 -5.04 11.28
CA ARG A 71 -11.90 -5.18 12.49
C ARG A 71 -10.61 -5.97 12.25
N ARG A 72 -10.41 -6.52 11.06
CA ARG A 72 -9.25 -7.36 10.72
C ARG A 72 -8.27 -6.60 9.83
N VAL A 73 -7.00 -6.98 9.93
CA VAL A 73 -5.95 -6.56 9.00
C VAL A 73 -5.67 -7.74 8.09
N VAL A 74 -5.77 -7.50 6.79
CA VAL A 74 -5.64 -8.52 5.75
C VAL A 74 -4.81 -7.97 4.60
N ALA A 75 -4.30 -8.85 3.77
CA ALA A 75 -3.67 -8.54 2.50
C ALA A 75 -4.26 -9.43 1.41
N TRP A 76 -4.20 -8.97 0.16
CA TRP A 76 -4.44 -9.84 -0.99
C TRP A 76 -3.22 -10.74 -1.19
N GLU A 77 -3.44 -12.01 -1.50
CA GLU A 77 -2.35 -12.96 -1.78
C GLU A 77 -1.49 -12.48 -2.95
N SER A 78 -2.10 -11.98 -4.03
CA SER A 78 -1.35 -11.45 -5.18
C SER A 78 -0.44 -10.26 -4.85
N ASP A 79 -0.88 -9.36 -3.95
CA ASP A 79 -0.09 -8.19 -3.54
C ASP A 79 1.12 -8.61 -2.67
N VAL A 80 0.94 -9.63 -1.82
CA VAL A 80 2.03 -10.21 -1.01
C VAL A 80 3.06 -10.87 -1.92
N LEU A 81 2.63 -11.65 -2.91
CA LEU A 81 3.53 -12.28 -3.88
C LEU A 81 4.30 -11.23 -4.69
N ALA A 82 3.62 -10.20 -5.21
CA ALA A 82 4.27 -9.12 -5.94
C ALA A 82 5.33 -8.41 -5.10
N HIS A 83 5.10 -8.26 -3.80
CA HIS A 83 6.09 -7.69 -2.88
C HIS A 83 7.31 -8.61 -2.70
N ILE A 84 7.11 -9.92 -2.56
CA ILE A 84 8.21 -10.89 -2.46
C ILE A 84 9.06 -10.89 -3.74
N GLU A 85 8.41 -10.88 -4.90
CA GLU A 85 9.09 -10.82 -6.19
C GLU A 85 9.90 -9.53 -6.33
N ALA A 86 9.32 -8.37 -5.98
CA ALA A 86 10.02 -7.10 -5.99
C ALA A 86 11.26 -7.11 -5.07
N ALA A 87 11.14 -7.70 -3.87
CA ALA A 87 12.27 -7.84 -2.95
C ALA A 87 13.38 -8.74 -3.52
N ARG A 88 13.01 -9.86 -4.15
CA ARG A 88 13.96 -10.76 -4.83
C ARG A 88 14.70 -10.07 -5.98
N PHE A 89 13.99 -9.30 -6.81
CA PHE A 89 14.62 -8.56 -7.91
C PHE A 89 15.58 -7.48 -7.39
N ALA A 90 15.24 -6.81 -6.30
CA ALA A 90 16.11 -5.81 -5.68
C ALA A 90 17.43 -6.40 -5.14
N GLU A 91 17.43 -7.66 -4.68
CA GLU A 91 18.63 -8.33 -4.15
C GLU A 91 19.57 -8.85 -5.26
N THR A 92 19.09 -8.93 -6.51
CA THR A 92 19.88 -9.48 -7.64
C THR A 92 20.74 -8.41 -8.36
N HIS A 93 20.84 -7.20 -7.82
CA HIS A 93 21.62 -6.07 -8.35
C HIS A 93 22.60 -5.54 -7.31
#